data_AF-A0AAD6EWF6-F1
#
_entry.id   AF-A0AAD6EWF6-F1
#
_cell.length_a   1.000
_cell.length_b   1.000
_cell.length_c   1.000
_cell.angle_alpha   90.00
_cell.angle_beta   90.00
_cell.angle_gamma   90.00
#
_symmetry.space_group_name_H-M   'P 1'
#
loop_
_entity.id
_entity.type
_entity.pdbx_description
1 polymer ?
#
loop_
_entity_poly.entity_id
_entity_poly.type
_entity_poly.pdbx_seq_one_letter_code
_entity_poly.pdbx_strand_id
1 'polypeptide(L)'
;MDLENNYEISRTVDFIRTRNYTKVVLQFPDELLKDSASVCKALRRELGKSVRVYVMADTAYNSCCVDEVGASHVGAECVVHYGHACMSPTSNLPALFVFGKAPLDISACAEGLRAFLSTTEKITLVLYGLEYAHAIQDLQEALTEVTVSPNVHYAEVACLFIDPPENNNSKYEITDHRDDSKGLQYHFCKREDFSWKYHLGGLNWSIPADRKIEDYNICWIGNDNSAFANIVLTFNNCEIVRYDAAENKMVKDVSHLKRILKRRYFLVEKAKDANIVGILVGTLGVAGYLHIIQQLKELIEGAGKKSYTLVMGRPGSHKLANFPECEVFVYVSCAQTALLDSKDFLAPVITPFEAMLAFTKGRQWTGEYLLDFQDLISSTQLAVVPKQGNELEEEEEARFSFIKGGYVEDTAPYQENGEVDDSTSALVKATEKAMTLKSQDTDAVLYKGSAKSGSEYFSARSYQGLNPDYENPLPQSYVVGRKGRASGYKDEIEKPESDPVV
;
A
#
# COMPACT_ATOMS: atom_id res chain seq x y z
N MET A 1 5.16 -20.37 -27.08
CA MET A 1 4.43 -20.88 -25.90
C MET A 1 2.97 -21.01 -26.32
N ASP A 2 2.31 -22.12 -25.99
CA ASP A 2 0.90 -22.32 -26.30
C ASP A 2 0.06 -21.37 -25.41
N LEU A 3 -0.66 -20.44 -26.06
CA LEU A 3 -1.49 -19.44 -25.38
C LEU A 3 -2.59 -20.12 -24.58
N GLU A 4 -3.18 -21.20 -25.10
CA GLU A 4 -4.30 -21.87 -24.43
C GLU A 4 -3.87 -22.57 -23.14
N ASN A 5 -2.68 -23.17 -23.14
CA ASN A 5 -2.08 -23.76 -21.95
C ASN A 5 -1.60 -22.71 -20.93
N ASN A 6 -1.00 -21.61 -21.39
CA ASN A 6 -0.49 -20.56 -20.49
C ASN A 6 -1.62 -19.82 -19.76
N TYR A 7 -2.75 -19.60 -20.44
CA TYR A 7 -3.94 -18.94 -19.87
C TYR A 7 -4.99 -19.92 -19.34
N GLU A 8 -4.65 -21.21 -19.23
CA GLU A 8 -5.49 -22.27 -18.67
C GLU A 8 -6.95 -22.22 -19.17
N ILE A 9 -7.12 -22.11 -20.49
CA ILE A 9 -8.43 -21.89 -21.12
C ILE A 9 -9.40 -23.01 -20.77
N SER A 10 -8.98 -24.28 -20.88
CA SER A 10 -9.83 -25.43 -20.58
C SER A 10 -10.35 -25.42 -19.13
N ARG A 11 -9.46 -25.15 -18.18
CA ARG A 11 -9.81 -25.06 -16.76
C ARG A 11 -10.77 -23.90 -16.47
N THR A 12 -10.56 -22.77 -17.12
CA THR A 12 -11.46 -21.60 -17.04
C THR A 12 -12.85 -21.95 -17.57
N VAL A 13 -12.93 -22.67 -18.69
CA VAL A 13 -14.19 -23.14 -19.29
C VAL A 13 -14.92 -24.09 -18.34
N ASP A 14 -14.22 -25.05 -17.76
CA ASP A 14 -14.80 -26.03 -16.83
C ASP A 14 -15.35 -25.35 -15.58
N PHE A 15 -14.61 -24.37 -15.03
CA PHE A 15 -15.07 -23.56 -13.91
C PHE A 15 -16.38 -22.81 -14.24
N ILE A 16 -16.44 -22.15 -15.39
CA ILE A 16 -17.62 -21.38 -15.83
C ILE A 16 -18.83 -22.29 -16.04
N ARG A 17 -18.64 -23.43 -16.70
CA ARG A 17 -19.72 -24.40 -16.98
C ARG A 17 -20.24 -25.06 -15.71
N THR A 18 -19.35 -25.49 -14.83
CA THR A 18 -19.73 -26.21 -13.58
C THR A 18 -20.60 -25.34 -12.68
N ARG A 19 -20.36 -24.02 -12.67
CA ARG A 19 -21.13 -23.05 -11.88
C ARG A 19 -22.26 -22.36 -12.65
N ASN A 20 -22.50 -22.74 -13.90
CA ASN A 20 -23.54 -22.17 -14.78
C ASN A 20 -23.47 -20.65 -14.93
N TYR A 21 -22.27 -20.06 -14.95
CA TYR A 21 -22.13 -18.62 -15.16
C TYR A 21 -22.42 -18.25 -16.63
N THR A 22 -23.20 -17.19 -16.80
CA THR A 22 -23.64 -16.61 -18.08
C THR A 22 -22.97 -15.28 -18.39
N LYS A 23 -22.47 -14.55 -17.39
CA LYS A 23 -21.74 -13.28 -17.58
C LYS A 23 -20.44 -13.28 -16.81
N VAL A 24 -19.33 -13.28 -17.55
CA VAL A 24 -17.98 -13.41 -16.99
C VAL A 24 -17.12 -12.24 -17.42
N VAL A 25 -16.37 -11.67 -16.48
CA VAL A 25 -15.39 -10.61 -16.76
C VAL A 25 -13.98 -11.19 -16.66
N LEU A 26 -13.14 -10.84 -17.64
CA LEU A 26 -11.72 -11.14 -17.66
C LEU A 26 -10.94 -9.90 -17.24
N GLN A 27 -10.14 -10.02 -16.19
CA GLN A 27 -9.26 -8.97 -15.69
C GLN A 27 -7.81 -9.35 -16.00
N PHE A 28 -7.09 -8.46 -16.68
CA PHE A 28 -5.68 -8.63 -17.01
C PHE A 28 -4.87 -7.48 -16.40
N PRO A 29 -3.62 -7.74 -15.98
CA PRO A 29 -2.66 -6.67 -15.70
C PRO A 29 -2.20 -6.03 -17.02
N ASP A 30 -1.63 -4.83 -16.91
CA ASP A 30 -1.23 -3.99 -18.05
C ASP A 30 -0.35 -4.76 -19.06
N GLU A 31 0.54 -5.63 -18.57
CA GLU A 31 1.49 -6.40 -19.37
C GLU A 31 0.83 -7.51 -20.21
N LEU A 32 -0.30 -8.05 -19.73
CA LEU A 32 -1.03 -9.16 -20.36
C LEU A 32 -2.26 -8.68 -21.15
N LEU A 33 -2.62 -7.40 -21.06
CA LEU A 33 -3.80 -6.84 -21.75
C LEU A 33 -3.73 -7.02 -23.27
N LYS A 34 -2.52 -7.05 -23.85
CA LYS A 34 -2.28 -7.33 -25.28
C LYS A 34 -2.82 -8.69 -25.74
N ASP A 35 -2.90 -9.68 -24.85
CA ASP A 35 -3.35 -11.04 -25.17
C ASP A 35 -4.86 -11.22 -24.95
N SER A 36 -5.52 -10.24 -24.34
CA SER A 36 -6.93 -10.31 -23.92
C SER A 36 -7.89 -10.66 -25.05
N ALA A 37 -7.69 -10.12 -26.25
CA ALA A 37 -8.53 -10.41 -27.41
C ALA A 37 -8.43 -11.88 -27.85
N SER A 38 -7.22 -12.44 -27.83
CA SER A 38 -6.95 -13.84 -28.18
C SER A 38 -7.54 -14.79 -27.15
N VAL A 39 -7.34 -14.51 -25.85
CA VAL A 39 -7.91 -15.28 -24.74
C VAL A 39 -9.45 -15.25 -24.78
N CYS A 40 -10.04 -14.07 -24.96
CA CYS A 40 -11.49 -13.91 -25.08
C CYS A 40 -12.07 -14.70 -26.26
N LYS A 41 -11.37 -14.70 -27.41
CA LYS A 41 -11.77 -15.48 -28.58
C LYS A 41 -11.70 -16.99 -28.32
N ALA A 42 -10.65 -17.47 -27.65
CA ALA A 42 -10.50 -18.88 -27.28
C ALA A 42 -11.62 -19.33 -26.32
N LEU A 43 -11.89 -18.55 -25.26
CA LEU A 43 -12.98 -18.83 -24.32
C LEU A 43 -14.35 -18.85 -24.99
N ARG A 44 -14.65 -17.87 -25.86
CA ARG A 44 -15.93 -17.81 -26.58
C ARG A 44 -16.12 -18.99 -27.54
N ARG A 45 -15.03 -19.50 -28.13
CA ARG A 45 -15.07 -20.69 -29.00
C ARG A 45 -15.54 -21.92 -28.22
N GLU A 46 -15.03 -22.11 -27.00
CA GLU A 46 -15.39 -23.26 -26.16
C GLU A 46 -16.74 -23.07 -25.44
N LEU A 47 -17.03 -21.88 -24.89
CA LEU A 47 -18.25 -21.62 -24.11
C LEU A 47 -19.51 -21.47 -24.98
N GLY A 48 -19.35 -21.17 -26.27
CA GLY A 48 -20.46 -20.91 -27.18
C GLY A 48 -21.14 -19.55 -26.94
N LYS A 49 -22.36 -19.39 -27.49
CA LYS A 49 -23.10 -18.11 -27.48
C LYS A 49 -23.90 -17.84 -26.19
N SER A 50 -24.04 -18.84 -25.32
CA SER A 50 -24.81 -18.74 -24.08
C SER A 50 -24.11 -17.89 -23.02
N VAL A 51 -22.78 -17.86 -23.02
CA VAL A 51 -21.97 -17.11 -22.05
C VAL A 51 -21.42 -15.84 -22.69
N ARG A 52 -21.66 -14.70 -22.04
CA ARG A 52 -21.10 -13.40 -22.41
C ARG A 52 -19.80 -13.18 -21.66
N VAL A 53 -18.71 -13.08 -22.40
CA VAL A 53 -17.36 -12.82 -21.87
C VAL A 53 -16.99 -11.37 -22.17
N TYR A 54 -16.64 -10.60 -21.14
CA TYR A 54 -16.21 -9.20 -21.23
C TYR A 54 -14.75 -9.08 -20.81
N VAL A 55 -14.00 -8.18 -21.46
CA VAL A 55 -12.62 -7.85 -21.06
C VAL A 55 -12.67 -6.52 -20.32
N MET A 56 -12.10 -6.49 -19.12
CA MET A 56 -11.88 -5.26 -18.39
C MET A 56 -10.70 -4.52 -19.01
N ALA A 57 -10.96 -3.33 -19.55
CA ALA A 57 -9.95 -2.54 -20.27
C ALA A 57 -9.05 -1.71 -19.35
N ASP A 58 -9.54 -1.37 -18.16
CA ASP A 58 -8.81 -0.60 -17.16
C ASP A 58 -9.23 -1.09 -15.78
N THR A 59 -8.28 -1.17 -14.86
CA THR A 59 -8.55 -1.41 -13.45
C THR A 59 -8.52 -0.07 -12.75
N ALA A 60 -9.61 0.34 -12.12
CA ALA A 60 -9.66 1.63 -11.43
C ALA A 60 -8.61 1.71 -10.30
N TYR A 61 -8.13 0.56 -9.83
CA TYR A 61 -7.20 0.39 -8.72
C TYR A 61 -5.92 -0.32 -9.16
N ASN A 62 -5.46 -1.30 -8.39
CA ASN A 62 -4.24 -2.05 -8.69
C ASN A 62 -4.57 -3.35 -9.43
N SER A 63 -3.68 -3.72 -10.35
CA SER A 63 -3.85 -4.88 -11.22
C SER A 63 -3.76 -6.22 -10.48
N CYS A 64 -3.22 -6.25 -9.27
CA CYS A 64 -3.03 -7.46 -8.48
C CYS A 64 -4.29 -7.92 -7.72
N CYS A 65 -5.30 -7.07 -7.56
CA CYS A 65 -6.50 -7.42 -6.82
C CYS A 65 -7.74 -7.40 -7.71
N VAL A 66 -8.75 -8.16 -7.32
CA VAL A 66 -9.99 -8.29 -8.09
C VAL A 66 -10.78 -6.98 -8.09
N ASP A 67 -11.08 -6.45 -9.27
CA ASP A 67 -11.89 -5.23 -9.42
C ASP A 67 -13.38 -5.57 -9.48
N GLU A 68 -13.99 -5.75 -8.29
CA GLU A 68 -15.41 -6.07 -8.17
C GLU A 68 -16.32 -4.94 -8.67
N VAL A 69 -15.88 -3.68 -8.53
CA VAL A 69 -16.67 -2.50 -8.92
C VAL A 69 -16.76 -2.43 -10.44
N GLY A 70 -15.62 -2.57 -11.13
CA GLY A 70 -15.55 -2.63 -12.58
C GLY A 70 -16.38 -3.78 -13.15
N ALA A 71 -16.31 -4.95 -12.51
CA ALA A 71 -17.10 -6.13 -12.92
C ALA A 71 -18.62 -5.94 -12.67
N SER A 72 -18.99 -5.25 -11.60
CA SER A 72 -20.40 -4.99 -11.25
C SER A 72 -21.12 -4.11 -12.27
N HIS A 73 -20.43 -3.20 -12.97
CA HIS A 73 -21.02 -2.35 -14.00
C HIS A 73 -21.64 -3.12 -15.17
N VAL A 74 -21.18 -4.35 -15.45
CA VAL A 74 -21.76 -5.23 -16.48
C VAL A 74 -22.66 -6.32 -15.90
N GLY A 75 -22.86 -6.31 -14.57
CA GLY A 75 -23.55 -7.35 -13.83
C GLY A 75 -22.90 -8.71 -14.02
N ALA A 76 -21.56 -8.76 -13.88
CA ALA A 76 -20.82 -10.00 -13.94
C ALA A 76 -21.17 -10.92 -12.76
N GLU A 77 -21.16 -12.22 -13.00
CA GLU A 77 -21.40 -13.24 -11.97
C GLU A 77 -20.09 -13.77 -11.40
N CYS A 78 -18.98 -13.65 -12.15
CA CYS A 78 -17.65 -13.96 -11.66
C CYS A 78 -16.58 -13.16 -12.43
N VAL A 79 -15.40 -13.08 -11.81
CA VAL A 79 -14.19 -12.51 -12.42
C VAL A 79 -13.17 -13.62 -12.64
N VAL A 80 -12.56 -13.66 -13.83
CA VAL A 80 -11.35 -14.43 -14.09
C VAL A 80 -10.18 -13.45 -14.09
N HIS A 81 -9.32 -13.58 -13.09
CA HIS A 81 -8.19 -12.70 -12.83
C HIS A 81 -6.89 -13.37 -13.30
N TYR A 82 -6.22 -12.73 -14.26
CA TYR A 82 -5.00 -13.26 -14.87
C TYR A 82 -3.74 -12.62 -14.29
N GLY A 83 -2.65 -13.37 -14.24
CA GLY A 83 -1.32 -12.87 -13.87
C GLY A 83 -1.10 -12.75 -12.36
N HIS A 84 -0.33 -11.73 -11.97
CA HIS A 84 0.06 -11.53 -10.57
C HIS A 84 -1.14 -11.20 -9.70
N ALA A 85 -1.30 -11.90 -8.59
CA ALA A 85 -2.43 -11.73 -7.69
C ALA A 85 -1.99 -11.50 -6.24
N CYS A 86 -2.67 -10.56 -5.58
CA CYS A 86 -2.59 -10.32 -4.15
C CYS A 86 -3.38 -11.35 -3.34
N MET A 87 -4.30 -12.07 -4.00
CA MET A 87 -5.22 -13.05 -3.41
C MET A 87 -6.02 -12.50 -2.22
N SER A 88 -6.22 -11.18 -2.17
CA SER A 88 -7.06 -10.56 -1.16
C SER A 88 -8.50 -11.07 -1.29
N PRO A 89 -9.19 -11.29 -0.16
CA PRO A 89 -10.56 -11.81 -0.17
C PRO A 89 -11.51 -10.83 -0.86
N THR A 90 -12.38 -11.38 -1.70
CA THR A 90 -13.45 -10.64 -2.39
C THR A 90 -14.65 -10.44 -1.46
N SER A 91 -15.45 -9.40 -1.71
CA SER A 91 -16.60 -9.06 -0.86
C SER A 91 -17.93 -9.52 -1.45
N ASN A 92 -18.08 -9.49 -2.78
CA ASN A 92 -19.35 -9.69 -3.46
C ASN A 92 -19.28 -10.68 -4.63
N LEU A 93 -18.14 -10.77 -5.32
CA LEU A 93 -18.00 -11.57 -6.52
C LEU A 93 -17.02 -12.73 -6.34
N PRO A 94 -17.37 -13.93 -6.82
CA PRO A 94 -16.42 -15.04 -6.89
C PRO A 94 -15.35 -14.74 -7.95
N ALA A 95 -14.11 -15.16 -7.67
CA ALA A 95 -12.96 -14.90 -8.53
C ALA A 95 -12.13 -16.16 -8.77
N LEU A 96 -11.90 -16.50 -10.05
CA LEU A 96 -10.95 -17.53 -10.48
C LEU A 96 -9.60 -16.87 -10.81
N PHE A 97 -8.51 -17.45 -10.32
CA PHE A 97 -7.16 -16.94 -10.58
C PHE A 97 -6.39 -17.84 -11.54
N VAL A 98 -5.72 -17.21 -12.50
CA VAL A 98 -4.85 -17.86 -13.49
C VAL A 98 -3.52 -17.13 -13.54
N PHE A 99 -2.50 -17.67 -12.88
CA PHE A 99 -1.23 -16.96 -12.66
C PHE A 99 -0.29 -16.94 -13.88
N GLY A 100 -0.53 -17.80 -14.87
CA GLY A 100 0.37 -18.02 -15.98
C GLY A 100 1.49 -19.02 -15.65
N LYS A 101 2.30 -19.35 -16.65
CA LYS A 101 3.38 -20.34 -16.55
C LYS A 101 4.72 -19.72 -16.96
N ALA A 102 5.34 -19.02 -16.03
CA ALA A 102 6.66 -18.42 -16.27
C ALA A 102 7.73 -19.51 -16.46
N PRO A 103 8.66 -19.37 -17.41
CA PRO A 103 9.67 -20.39 -17.64
C PRO A 103 10.59 -20.53 -16.41
N LEU A 104 10.84 -21.77 -16.00
CA LEU A 104 11.78 -22.10 -14.92
C LEU A 104 12.64 -23.28 -15.37
N ASP A 105 13.96 -23.14 -15.29
CA ASP A 105 14.88 -24.26 -15.47
C ASP A 105 14.95 -25.07 -14.16
N ILE A 106 14.22 -26.18 -14.13
CA ILE A 106 14.11 -27.03 -12.93
C ILE A 106 15.48 -27.60 -12.54
N SER A 107 16.32 -27.98 -13.50
CA SER A 107 17.64 -28.57 -13.21
C SER A 107 18.56 -27.54 -12.60
N ALA A 108 18.67 -26.36 -13.22
CA ALA A 108 19.50 -25.28 -12.72
C ALA A 108 19.01 -24.75 -11.36
N CYS A 109 17.69 -24.67 -11.16
CA CYS A 109 17.09 -24.26 -9.90
C CYS A 109 17.37 -25.27 -8.79
N ALA A 110 17.20 -26.58 -9.06
CA ALA A 110 17.52 -27.63 -8.11
C ALA A 110 19.01 -27.64 -7.75
N GLU A 111 19.92 -27.45 -8.72
CA GLU A 111 21.35 -27.34 -8.44
C GLU A 111 21.69 -26.13 -7.57
N GLY A 112 21.12 -24.96 -7.88
CA GLY A 112 21.30 -23.74 -7.08
C GLY A 112 20.79 -23.90 -5.64
N LEU A 113 19.64 -24.54 -5.46
CA LEU A 113 19.07 -24.87 -4.16
C LEU A 113 19.94 -25.88 -3.41
N ARG A 114 20.40 -26.97 -4.04
CA ARG A 114 21.31 -27.94 -3.41
C ARG A 114 22.61 -27.29 -2.94
N ALA A 115 23.20 -26.43 -3.78
CA ALA A 115 24.39 -25.69 -3.41
C ALA A 115 24.13 -24.79 -2.20
N PHE A 116 23.01 -24.09 -2.15
CA PHE A 116 22.62 -23.29 -0.98
C PHE A 116 22.37 -24.14 0.27
N LEU A 117 21.64 -25.24 0.16
CA LEU A 117 21.35 -26.16 1.26
C LEU A 117 22.62 -26.77 1.84
N SER A 118 23.65 -27.02 1.02
CA SER A 118 24.95 -27.49 1.51
C SER A 118 25.70 -26.46 2.37
N THR A 119 25.34 -25.18 2.26
CA THR A 119 25.96 -24.09 3.04
C THR A 119 25.26 -23.77 4.35
N THR A 120 24.12 -24.40 4.65
CA THR A 120 23.30 -24.07 5.82
C THR A 120 22.77 -25.30 6.53
N GLU A 121 22.79 -25.28 7.86
CA GLU A 121 22.23 -26.35 8.69
C GLU A 121 20.76 -26.09 9.05
N LYS A 122 20.24 -24.88 8.77
CA LYS A 122 18.85 -24.50 9.03
C LYS A 122 17.89 -25.09 8.01
N ILE A 123 16.63 -25.27 8.41
CA ILE A 123 15.56 -25.63 7.47
C ILE A 123 15.30 -24.46 6.54
N THR A 124 15.19 -24.74 5.24
CA THR A 124 14.88 -23.74 4.22
C THR A 124 13.42 -23.82 3.83
N LEU A 125 12.68 -22.72 4.00
CA LEU A 125 11.34 -22.51 3.47
C LEU A 125 11.43 -21.89 2.08
N VAL A 126 10.89 -22.57 1.08
CA VAL A 126 10.83 -22.12 -0.31
C VAL A 126 9.50 -21.43 -0.56
N LEU A 127 9.57 -20.13 -0.85
CA LEU A 127 8.49 -19.27 -1.32
C LEU A 127 8.73 -18.94 -2.79
N TYR A 128 7.69 -18.59 -3.54
CA TYR A 128 7.81 -18.35 -4.98
C TYR A 128 6.76 -17.38 -5.53
N GLY A 129 7.08 -16.71 -6.63
CA GLY A 129 6.08 -15.99 -7.42
C GLY A 129 5.01 -16.96 -7.93
N LEU A 130 3.74 -16.58 -7.85
CA LEU A 130 2.60 -17.44 -8.22
C LEU A 130 2.68 -17.95 -9.67
N GLU A 131 3.36 -17.22 -10.55
CA GLU A 131 3.64 -17.61 -11.93
C GLU A 131 4.51 -18.88 -12.06
N TYR A 132 5.24 -19.27 -11.01
CA TYR A 132 6.07 -20.48 -10.94
C TYR A 132 5.37 -21.67 -10.29
N ALA A 133 4.14 -21.50 -9.77
CA ALA A 133 3.41 -22.54 -9.04
C ALA A 133 3.31 -23.87 -9.81
N HIS A 134 3.18 -23.79 -11.13
CA HIS A 134 3.10 -24.96 -12.02
C HIS A 134 4.36 -25.83 -12.07
N ALA A 135 5.53 -25.30 -11.69
CA ALA A 135 6.83 -25.99 -11.78
C ALA A 135 7.36 -26.45 -10.42
N ILE A 136 6.71 -26.08 -9.31
CA ILE A 136 7.19 -26.38 -7.95
C ILE A 136 7.13 -27.87 -7.65
N GLN A 137 6.11 -28.59 -8.14
CA GLN A 137 6.03 -30.04 -7.96
C GLN A 137 7.21 -30.75 -8.63
N ASP A 138 7.52 -30.42 -9.89
CA ASP A 138 8.65 -31.00 -10.61
C ASP A 138 9.99 -30.67 -9.92
N LEU A 139 10.10 -29.46 -9.34
CA LEU A 139 11.26 -29.06 -8.53
C LEU A 139 11.40 -29.87 -7.25
N GLN A 140 10.30 -30.16 -6.56
CA GLN A 140 10.29 -31.02 -5.37
C GLN A 140 10.74 -32.44 -5.71
N GLU A 141 10.26 -33.00 -6.82
CA GLU A 141 10.65 -34.32 -7.31
C GLU A 141 12.16 -34.35 -7.63
N ALA A 142 12.65 -33.37 -8.40
CA ALA A 142 14.06 -33.25 -8.75
C ALA A 142 14.97 -33.13 -7.52
N LEU A 143 14.54 -32.45 -6.44
CA LEU A 143 15.31 -32.32 -5.21
C LEU A 143 15.28 -33.59 -4.35
N THR A 144 14.18 -34.34 -4.36
CA THR A 144 14.03 -35.57 -3.57
C THR A 144 14.88 -36.73 -4.11
N GLU A 145 15.10 -36.79 -5.43
CA GLU A 145 15.88 -37.88 -6.07
C GLU A 145 17.34 -37.99 -5.59
N VAL A 146 17.91 -36.94 -4.98
CA VAL A 146 19.36 -36.85 -4.71
C VAL A 146 19.71 -36.68 -3.22
N THR A 147 18.78 -36.29 -2.35
CA THR A 147 19.07 -35.95 -0.94
C THR A 147 18.24 -36.76 0.07
N VAL A 148 18.90 -37.30 1.10
CA VAL A 148 18.33 -38.25 2.10
C VAL A 148 17.64 -37.57 3.30
N SER A 149 17.52 -36.23 3.31
CA SER A 149 16.75 -35.53 4.36
C SER A 149 16.20 -34.20 3.84
N PRO A 150 14.87 -33.98 3.85
CA PRO A 150 14.30 -32.74 3.34
C PRO A 150 14.30 -31.70 4.46
N ASN A 151 15.44 -31.04 4.68
CA ASN A 151 15.47 -29.76 5.39
C ASN A 151 14.90 -28.63 4.51
N VAL A 152 13.91 -28.94 3.68
CA VAL A 152 13.28 -28.04 2.71
C VAL A 152 11.78 -28.17 2.84
N HIS A 153 11.14 -27.06 3.17
CA HIS A 153 9.69 -26.93 3.21
C HIS A 153 9.27 -26.04 2.04
N TYR A 154 8.16 -26.36 1.39
CA TYR A 154 7.63 -25.54 0.30
C TYR A 154 6.33 -24.92 0.74
N ALA A 155 6.11 -23.66 0.39
CA ALA A 155 4.78 -23.09 0.50
C ALA A 155 3.86 -23.63 -0.59
N GLU A 156 2.57 -23.62 -0.28
CA GLU A 156 1.50 -24.01 -1.18
C GLU A 156 0.72 -22.79 -1.62
N VAL A 157 0.17 -22.82 -2.84
CA VAL A 157 -0.78 -21.80 -3.27
C VAL A 157 -2.04 -21.91 -2.42
N ALA A 158 -2.45 -20.80 -1.80
CA ALA A 158 -3.54 -20.77 -0.84
C ALA A 158 -4.86 -21.30 -1.41
N CYS A 159 -5.20 -20.84 -2.61
CA CYS A 159 -6.31 -21.31 -3.40
C CYS A 159 -6.13 -20.81 -4.83
N LEU A 160 -6.88 -21.38 -5.76
CA LEU A 160 -6.91 -20.89 -7.15
C LEU A 160 -8.23 -20.19 -7.47
N PHE A 161 -9.10 -20.07 -6.46
CA PHE A 161 -10.44 -19.57 -6.57
C PHE A 161 -10.91 -19.08 -5.20
N ILE A 162 -11.60 -17.94 -5.17
CA ILE A 162 -12.18 -17.34 -3.97
C ILE A 162 -13.68 -17.18 -4.17
N ASP A 163 -14.47 -17.72 -3.25
CA ASP A 163 -15.88 -17.38 -3.08
C ASP A 163 -15.98 -16.23 -2.06
N PRO A 164 -16.85 -15.22 -2.29
CA PRO A 164 -17.11 -14.21 -1.27
C PRO A 164 -17.74 -14.88 -0.04
N PRO A 165 -17.51 -14.36 1.17
CA PRO A 165 -18.13 -14.90 2.37
C PRO A 165 -19.66 -14.84 2.23
N GLU A 166 -20.35 -15.98 2.40
CA GLU A 166 -21.81 -16.01 2.35
C GLU A 166 -22.36 -15.06 3.42
N ASN A 167 -23.36 -14.26 3.04
CA ASN A 167 -24.09 -13.32 3.89
C ASN A 167 -25.00 -14.07 4.89
N ASN A 168 -24.49 -15.10 5.55
CA ASN A 168 -25.14 -15.69 6.70
C ASN A 168 -24.93 -14.75 7.87
N ASN A 169 -26.04 -14.35 8.47
CA ASN A 169 -26.16 -13.65 9.75
C ASN A 169 -25.58 -14.47 10.94
N SER A 170 -24.47 -15.20 10.75
CA SER A 170 -23.57 -15.45 11.87
C SER A 170 -22.86 -14.12 12.12
N LYS A 171 -23.34 -13.40 13.14
CA LYS A 171 -22.47 -12.54 13.93
C LYS A 171 -21.08 -13.17 13.97
N TYR A 172 -20.04 -12.38 13.75
CA TYR A 172 -18.73 -12.70 14.28
C TYR A 172 -18.90 -12.86 15.80
N GLU A 173 -19.30 -14.05 16.26
CA GLU A 173 -19.13 -14.47 17.64
C GLU A 173 -17.63 -14.68 17.80
N ILE A 174 -16.97 -13.58 18.15
CA ILE A 174 -15.70 -13.62 18.87
C ILE A 174 -16.02 -14.36 20.16
N THR A 175 -15.78 -15.67 20.18
CA THR A 175 -15.84 -16.44 21.42
C THR A 175 -14.68 -15.99 22.29
N ASP A 176 -15.03 -15.16 23.27
CA ASP A 176 -14.22 -14.71 24.39
C ASP A 176 -13.78 -15.94 25.23
N HIS A 177 -12.63 -16.51 24.89
CA HIS A 177 -11.92 -17.44 25.77
C HIS A 177 -10.65 -16.78 26.24
N ARG A 178 -10.79 -16.13 27.40
CA ARG A 178 -9.71 -15.71 28.29
C ARG A 178 -8.82 -16.91 28.59
N ASP A 179 -7.56 -16.82 28.17
CA ASP A 179 -6.50 -17.51 28.89
C ASP A 179 -5.30 -16.57 29.01
N ASP A 180 -4.97 -16.28 30.26
CA ASP A 180 -3.94 -15.32 30.65
C ASP A 180 -2.55 -15.87 30.35
N SER A 181 -1.65 -14.95 30.00
CA SER A 181 -0.18 -15.03 30.09
C SER A 181 0.59 -15.86 29.04
N LYS A 182 1.12 -15.15 28.02
CA LYS A 182 2.57 -14.95 27.72
C LYS A 182 2.80 -14.49 26.26
N GLY A 183 3.35 -13.28 26.10
CA GLY A 183 4.33 -12.92 25.07
C GLY A 183 3.91 -12.91 23.59
N LEU A 184 3.66 -11.70 23.07
CA LEU A 184 3.68 -11.25 21.67
C LEU A 184 4.15 -12.25 20.59
N GLN A 185 3.24 -12.60 19.67
CA GLN A 185 3.56 -13.05 18.32
C GLN A 185 2.33 -12.84 17.42
N TYR A 186 2.36 -11.85 16.52
CA TYR A 186 1.25 -11.58 15.58
C TYR A 186 1.73 -11.60 14.12
N HIS A 187 1.59 -12.77 13.52
CA HIS A 187 1.16 -12.97 12.13
C HIS A 187 -0.17 -13.75 12.24
N PHE A 188 -1.05 -13.83 11.24
CA PHE A 188 -2.28 -14.62 11.33
C PHE A 188 -2.01 -16.14 11.48
N CYS A 189 -1.55 -16.49 12.67
CA CYS A 189 -1.11 -17.78 13.13
C CYS A 189 -2.28 -18.38 13.86
N LYS A 190 -3.19 -19.00 13.11
CA LYS A 190 -4.19 -19.86 13.73
C LYS A 190 -3.46 -21.08 14.26
N ARG A 191 -3.34 -21.16 15.59
CA ARG A 191 -2.90 -22.37 16.27
C ARG A 191 -3.99 -23.42 16.09
N GLU A 192 -3.85 -24.27 15.10
CA GLU A 192 -4.62 -25.51 14.99
C GLU A 192 -3.77 -26.62 15.59
N ASP A 193 -4.23 -27.11 16.74
CA ASP A 193 -3.78 -28.21 17.60
C ASP A 193 -2.26 -28.39 17.84
N PHE A 194 -1.36 -28.25 16.86
CA PHE A 194 0.10 -28.35 17.01
C PHE A 194 0.94 -27.55 15.98
N SER A 195 0.36 -26.63 15.20
CA SER A 195 1.11 -25.86 14.19
C SER A 195 0.66 -24.40 14.03
N TRP A 196 1.59 -23.57 13.57
CA TRP A 196 1.49 -22.17 13.20
C TRP A 196 1.27 -22.03 11.70
N LYS A 197 0.09 -21.59 11.25
CA LYS A 197 -0.19 -21.32 9.83
C LYS A 197 0.19 -19.88 9.46
N TYR A 198 0.84 -19.70 8.33
CA TYR A 198 1.18 -18.39 7.78
C TYR A 198 0.56 -18.24 6.40
N HIS A 199 0.18 -17.01 6.08
CA HIS A 199 -0.33 -16.62 4.76
C HIS A 199 0.37 -15.33 4.31
N LEU A 200 0.93 -15.31 3.10
CA LEU A 200 1.47 -14.09 2.52
C LEU A 200 1.49 -14.16 0.99
N GLY A 201 0.93 -13.15 0.33
CA GLY A 201 1.03 -13.01 -1.13
C GLY A 201 0.42 -14.17 -1.93
N GLY A 202 -0.64 -14.79 -1.41
CA GLY A 202 -1.28 -15.95 -2.03
C GLY A 202 -0.62 -17.29 -1.73
N LEU A 203 0.44 -17.32 -0.90
CA LEU A 203 1.08 -18.54 -0.43
C LEU A 203 0.68 -18.85 1.02
N ASN A 204 0.54 -20.14 1.31
CA ASN A 204 0.29 -20.70 2.63
C ASN A 204 1.42 -21.64 3.02
N TRP A 205 1.82 -21.61 4.29
CA TRP A 205 2.70 -22.63 4.85
C TRP A 205 2.43 -22.80 6.33
N SER A 206 2.82 -23.95 6.87
CA SER A 206 2.69 -24.26 8.30
C SER A 206 4.05 -24.56 8.92
N ILE A 207 4.27 -24.02 10.12
CA ILE A 207 5.46 -24.28 10.93
C ILE A 207 5.00 -25.01 12.21
N PRO A 208 5.71 -26.06 12.66
CA PRO A 208 5.41 -26.71 13.94
C PRO A 208 5.41 -25.72 15.12
N ALA A 209 4.50 -25.90 16.09
CA ALA A 209 4.34 -24.94 17.20
C ALA A 209 5.57 -24.80 18.11
N ASP A 210 6.48 -25.78 18.10
CA ASP A 210 7.75 -25.79 18.82
C ASP A 210 8.83 -24.92 18.16
N ARG A 211 8.60 -24.42 16.93
CA ARG A 211 9.57 -23.65 16.16
C ARG A 211 9.06 -22.26 15.80
N LYS A 212 10.00 -21.34 15.63
CA LYS A 212 9.72 -19.98 15.15
C LYS A 212 10.12 -19.85 13.68
N ILE A 213 9.52 -18.89 12.98
CA ILE A 213 9.90 -18.56 11.60
C ILE A 213 11.39 -18.16 11.50
N GLU A 214 11.94 -17.55 12.55
CA GLU A 214 13.36 -17.11 12.64
C GLU A 214 14.37 -18.29 12.63
N ASP A 215 13.88 -19.51 12.92
CA ASP A 215 14.68 -20.73 12.85
C ASP A 215 14.87 -21.21 11.39
N TYR A 216 14.10 -20.65 10.44
CA TYR A 216 14.11 -21.00 9.03
C TYR A 216 14.93 -19.99 8.21
N ASN A 217 15.50 -20.48 7.11
CA ASN A 217 15.94 -19.62 6.00
C ASN A 217 14.82 -19.53 4.98
N ILE A 218 14.66 -18.37 4.35
CA ILE A 218 13.65 -18.18 3.31
C ILE A 218 14.35 -18.14 1.96
N CYS A 219 13.96 -19.02 1.05
CA CYS A 219 14.37 -18.96 -0.35
C CYS A 219 13.18 -18.50 -1.21
N TRP A 220 13.32 -17.37 -1.90
CA TRP A 220 12.32 -16.86 -2.85
C TRP A 220 12.68 -17.23 -4.27
N ILE A 221 11.82 -17.94 -4.99
CA ILE A 221 11.97 -18.19 -6.43
C ILE A 221 11.17 -17.15 -7.21
N GLY A 222 11.88 -16.26 -7.91
CA GLY A 222 11.26 -15.29 -8.79
C GLY A 222 11.99 -13.95 -8.86
N ASN A 223 11.30 -13.00 -9.48
CA ASN A 223 11.83 -11.66 -9.72
C ASN A 223 11.82 -10.81 -8.46
N ASP A 224 12.60 -9.73 -8.50
CA ASP A 224 12.56 -8.66 -7.49
C ASP A 224 11.32 -7.77 -7.75
N ASN A 225 10.20 -8.18 -7.16
CA ASN A 225 8.89 -7.53 -7.31
C ASN A 225 8.31 -7.13 -5.95
N SER A 226 7.10 -6.56 -5.95
CA SER A 226 6.47 -6.10 -4.72
C SER A 226 6.09 -7.23 -3.75
N ALA A 227 5.81 -8.44 -4.26
CA ALA A 227 5.59 -9.62 -3.42
C ALA A 227 6.89 -10.04 -2.69
N PHE A 228 8.03 -10.02 -3.38
CA PHE A 228 9.33 -10.25 -2.76
C PHE A 228 9.67 -9.18 -1.72
N ALA A 229 9.44 -7.90 -2.05
CA ALA A 229 9.65 -6.80 -1.10
C ALA A 229 8.80 -6.97 0.17
N ASN A 230 7.54 -7.40 0.03
CA ASN A 230 6.66 -7.71 1.17
C ASN A 230 7.26 -8.81 2.07
N ILE A 231 7.71 -9.93 1.48
CA ILE A 231 8.39 -11.02 2.22
C ILE A 231 9.61 -10.51 2.97
N VAL A 232 10.46 -9.71 2.33
CA VAL A 232 11.69 -9.22 2.96
C VAL A 232 11.42 -8.23 4.08
N LEU A 233 10.39 -7.41 3.96
CA LEU A 233 9.99 -6.47 5.01
C LEU A 233 9.37 -7.20 6.20
N THR A 234 8.46 -8.14 5.95
CA THR A 234 7.76 -8.90 7.00
C THR A 234 8.68 -9.87 7.73
N PHE A 235 9.58 -10.57 7.02
CA PHE A 235 10.51 -11.54 7.60
C PHE A 235 11.94 -11.01 7.70
N ASN A 236 12.09 -9.73 8.05
CA ASN A 236 13.40 -9.05 8.07
C ASN A 236 14.43 -9.63 9.07
N ASN A 237 13.99 -10.44 10.03
CA ASN A 237 14.84 -11.18 10.97
C ASN A 237 15.38 -12.50 10.40
N CYS A 238 14.81 -13.00 9.30
CA CYS A 238 15.22 -14.27 8.68
C CYS A 238 16.37 -14.05 7.68
N GLU A 239 17.17 -15.10 7.42
CA GLU A 239 18.09 -15.10 6.29
C GLU A 239 17.30 -15.37 5.01
N ILE A 240 17.32 -14.41 4.07
CA ILE A 240 16.54 -14.48 2.83
C ILE A 240 17.50 -14.53 1.63
N VAL A 241 17.26 -15.50 0.75
CA VAL A 241 17.97 -15.66 -0.52
C VAL A 241 16.96 -15.73 -1.66
N ARG A 242 17.29 -15.11 -2.79
CA ARG A 242 16.44 -15.12 -3.99
C ARG A 242 17.08 -15.97 -5.09
N TYR A 243 16.29 -16.80 -5.75
CA TYR A 243 16.65 -17.43 -7.02
C TYR A 243 16.05 -16.61 -8.17
N ASP A 244 16.93 -16.06 -9.00
CA ASP A 244 16.53 -15.37 -10.23
C ASP A 244 16.35 -16.39 -11.35
N ALA A 245 15.11 -16.61 -11.79
CA ALA A 245 14.78 -17.58 -12.84
C ALA A 245 15.20 -17.11 -14.24
N ALA A 246 15.41 -15.81 -14.47
CA ALA A 246 15.87 -15.31 -15.75
C ALA A 246 17.39 -15.53 -15.92
N GLU A 247 18.14 -15.32 -14.84
CA GLU A 247 19.60 -15.44 -14.82
C GLU A 247 20.09 -16.80 -14.29
N ASN A 248 19.17 -17.69 -13.89
CA ASN A 248 19.42 -18.99 -13.27
C ASN A 248 20.43 -18.92 -12.11
N LYS A 249 20.28 -17.93 -11.22
CA LYS A 249 21.29 -17.62 -10.19
C LYS A 249 20.70 -17.34 -8.82
N MET A 250 21.37 -17.85 -7.79
CA MET A 250 21.12 -17.50 -6.40
C MET A 250 21.73 -16.14 -6.05
N VAL A 251 20.90 -15.23 -5.57
CA VAL A 251 21.22 -13.86 -5.16
C VAL A 251 20.98 -13.74 -3.65
N LYS A 252 22.07 -13.56 -2.89
CA LYS A 252 22.03 -13.37 -1.43
C LYS A 252 21.95 -11.90 -1.02
N ASP A 253 22.21 -10.98 -1.95
CA ASP A 253 22.24 -9.55 -1.63
C ASP A 253 20.84 -8.94 -1.63
N VAL A 254 20.28 -8.80 -0.42
CA VAL A 254 19.03 -8.08 -0.14
C VAL A 254 19.29 -6.72 0.55
N SER A 255 20.52 -6.19 0.47
CA SER A 255 20.92 -4.96 1.17
C SER A 255 20.09 -3.74 0.76
N HIS A 256 19.68 -3.68 -0.51
CA HIS A 256 18.86 -2.59 -1.01
C HIS A 256 17.47 -2.55 -0.35
N LEU A 257 16.89 -3.70 0.02
CA LEU A 257 15.62 -3.80 0.76
C LEU A 257 15.77 -3.43 2.23
N LYS A 258 16.93 -3.73 2.85
CA LYS A 258 17.25 -3.23 4.20
C LYS A 258 17.34 -1.69 4.25
N ARG A 259 17.75 -1.05 3.15
CA ARG A 259 17.72 0.42 3.03
C ARG A 259 16.28 0.96 2.99
N ILE A 260 15.33 0.19 2.45
CA ILE A 260 13.90 0.55 2.45
C ILE A 260 13.39 0.65 3.88
N LEU A 261 13.66 -0.33 4.76
CA LEU A 261 13.25 -0.27 6.18
C LEU A 261 13.72 1.00 6.89
N LYS A 262 14.99 1.39 6.71
CA LYS A 262 15.54 2.63 7.29
C LYS A 262 14.79 3.87 6.78
N ARG A 263 14.48 3.88 5.49
CA ARG A 263 13.70 4.96 4.87
C ARG A 263 12.27 4.99 5.41
N ARG A 264 11.60 3.84 5.57
CA ARG A 264 10.26 3.76 6.17
C ARG A 264 10.24 4.27 7.61
N TYR A 265 11.24 3.92 8.41
CA TYR A 265 11.39 4.45 9.77
C TYR A 265 11.48 5.99 9.77
N PHE A 266 12.27 6.57 8.86
CA PHE A 266 12.31 8.02 8.68
C PHE A 266 10.95 8.62 8.29
N LEU A 267 10.18 7.96 7.43
CA LEU A 267 8.83 8.42 7.06
C LEU A 267 7.84 8.36 8.24
N VAL A 268 7.94 7.34 9.10
CA VAL A 268 7.15 7.23 10.34
C VAL A 268 7.47 8.39 11.28
N GLU A 269 8.75 8.69 11.51
CA GLU A 269 9.14 9.83 12.34
C GLU A 269 8.65 11.16 11.75
N LYS A 270 8.72 11.33 10.43
CA LYS A 270 8.13 12.50 9.75
C LYS A 270 6.60 12.56 9.93
N ALA A 271 5.92 11.42 9.92
CA ALA A 271 4.48 11.35 10.12
C ALA A 271 4.06 11.72 11.55
N LYS A 272 4.84 11.37 12.58
CA LYS A 272 4.57 11.76 13.98
C LYS A 272 4.39 13.28 14.12
N ASP A 273 5.21 14.04 13.40
CA ASP A 273 5.23 15.50 13.44
C ASP A 273 4.20 16.20 12.54
N ALA A 274 3.44 15.43 11.76
CA ALA A 274 2.44 15.95 10.85
C ALA A 274 1.17 16.38 11.59
N ASN A 275 0.55 17.49 11.16
CA ASN A 275 -0.73 17.95 11.72
C ASN A 275 -1.94 17.51 10.88
N ILE A 276 -1.77 17.47 9.56
CA ILE A 276 -2.83 17.19 8.58
C ILE A 276 -2.46 15.91 7.82
N VAL A 277 -3.35 14.93 7.87
CA VAL A 277 -3.15 13.59 7.32
C VAL A 277 -4.19 13.29 6.25
N GLY A 278 -3.75 12.92 5.05
CA GLY A 278 -4.64 12.44 3.98
C GLY A 278 -4.77 10.92 3.98
N ILE A 279 -5.96 10.37 4.21
CA ILE A 279 -6.25 8.94 4.06
C ILE A 279 -6.60 8.67 2.59
N LEU A 280 -5.70 8.01 1.87
CA LEU A 280 -5.87 7.63 0.47
C LEU A 280 -6.48 6.23 0.37
N VAL A 281 -7.68 6.12 -0.19
CA VAL A 281 -8.37 4.84 -0.39
C VAL A 281 -8.09 4.33 -1.79
N GLY A 282 -7.11 3.42 -1.91
CA GLY A 282 -6.65 2.82 -3.17
C GLY A 282 -7.23 1.44 -3.49
N THR A 283 -8.21 0.98 -2.72
CA THR A 283 -8.93 -0.27 -3.00
C THR A 283 -10.36 -0.18 -2.49
N LEU A 284 -11.30 -0.72 -3.28
CA LEU A 284 -12.70 -0.89 -2.88
C LEU A 284 -13.17 -2.34 -2.87
N GLY A 285 -12.38 -3.27 -3.44
CA GLY A 285 -12.75 -4.69 -3.60
C GLY A 285 -12.17 -5.62 -2.54
N VAL A 286 -11.34 -5.11 -1.62
CA VAL A 286 -10.69 -5.92 -0.57
C VAL A 286 -11.52 -5.90 0.69
N ALA A 287 -11.95 -7.05 1.20
CA ALA A 287 -12.74 -7.10 2.43
C ALA A 287 -12.00 -6.44 3.63
N GLY A 288 -12.73 -5.72 4.48
CA GLY A 288 -12.21 -5.09 5.71
C GLY A 288 -11.60 -3.69 5.55
N TYR A 289 -11.47 -3.15 4.34
CA TYR A 289 -10.88 -1.82 4.12
C TYR A 289 -11.66 -0.68 4.83
N LEU A 290 -12.99 -0.76 4.89
CA LEU A 290 -13.82 0.22 5.60
C LEU A 290 -13.52 0.25 7.09
N HIS A 291 -13.26 -0.92 7.69
CA HIS A 291 -12.91 -1.00 9.11
C HIS A 291 -11.56 -0.34 9.38
N ILE A 292 -10.55 -0.59 8.53
CA ILE A 292 -9.25 0.09 8.61
C ILE A 292 -9.40 1.60 8.46
N ILE A 293 -10.22 2.09 7.53
CA ILE A 293 -10.43 3.53 7.36
C ILE A 293 -11.05 4.14 8.63
N GLN A 294 -12.04 3.47 9.23
CA GLN A 294 -12.67 3.94 10.46
C GLN A 294 -11.68 3.97 11.63
N GLN A 295 -10.91 2.89 11.81
CA GLN A 295 -9.85 2.83 12.84
C GLN A 295 -8.80 3.92 12.64
N LEU A 296 -8.34 4.14 11.40
CA LEU A 296 -7.36 5.18 11.10
C LEU A 296 -7.89 6.57 11.43
N LYS A 297 -9.17 6.85 11.16
CA LYS A 297 -9.81 8.13 11.53
C LYS A 297 -9.78 8.33 13.05
N GLU A 298 -10.22 7.34 13.81
CA GLU A 298 -10.25 7.39 15.28
C GLU A 298 -8.84 7.57 15.86
N LEU A 299 -7.85 6.88 15.30
CA LEU A 299 -6.46 6.93 15.73
C LEU A 299 -5.79 8.27 15.39
N ILE A 300 -6.06 8.85 14.21
CA ILE A 300 -5.56 10.18 13.83
C ILE A 300 -6.22 11.27 14.69
N GLU A 301 -7.53 11.15 14.95
CA GLU A 301 -8.27 12.08 15.81
C GLU A 301 -7.81 12.00 17.27
N GLY A 302 -7.60 10.79 17.80
CA GLY A 302 -7.03 10.57 19.13
C GLY A 302 -5.61 11.11 19.31
N ALA A 303 -4.84 11.22 18.22
CA ALA A 303 -3.54 11.88 18.20
C ALA A 303 -3.62 13.42 18.04
N GLY A 304 -4.82 14.01 18.05
CA GLY A 304 -5.03 15.45 17.92
C GLY A 304 -4.79 16.01 16.51
N LYS A 305 -4.80 15.15 15.48
CA LYS A 305 -4.49 15.50 14.09
C LYS A 305 -5.76 15.57 13.25
N LYS A 306 -5.76 16.35 12.17
CA LYS A 306 -6.90 16.41 11.23
C LYS A 306 -6.72 15.41 10.10
N SER A 307 -7.77 14.68 9.74
CA SER A 307 -7.76 13.70 8.65
C SER A 307 -8.71 14.07 7.51
N TYR A 308 -8.30 13.78 6.27
CA TYR A 308 -9.15 13.88 5.07
C TYR A 308 -9.20 12.54 4.35
N THR A 309 -10.38 12.02 4.03
CA THR A 309 -10.51 10.79 3.23
C THR A 309 -10.62 11.12 1.76
N LEU A 310 -9.68 10.63 0.95
CA LEU A 310 -9.60 10.83 -0.48
C LEU A 310 -9.71 9.47 -1.17
N VAL A 311 -10.80 9.26 -1.89
CA VAL A 311 -10.99 8.05 -2.71
C VAL A 311 -10.37 8.31 -4.08
N MET A 312 -9.31 7.58 -4.39
CA MET A 312 -8.66 7.65 -5.69
C MET A 312 -8.07 6.29 -6.07
N GLY A 313 -7.97 6.01 -7.36
CA GLY A 313 -7.26 4.82 -7.85
C GLY A 313 -5.77 4.82 -7.53
N ARG A 314 -4.95 4.27 -8.42
CA ARG A 314 -3.48 4.33 -8.27
C ARG A 314 -3.01 5.78 -8.05
N PRO A 315 -2.39 6.11 -6.91
CA PRO A 315 -1.97 7.49 -6.61
C PRO A 315 -0.74 7.84 -7.45
N GLY A 316 -0.67 9.10 -7.87
CA GLY A 316 0.46 9.65 -8.62
C GLY A 316 0.84 11.02 -8.07
N SER A 317 2.06 11.47 -8.33
CA SER A 317 2.55 12.78 -7.86
C SER A 317 1.61 13.92 -8.22
N HIS A 318 1.08 13.91 -9.45
CA HIS A 318 0.09 14.88 -9.93
C HIS A 318 -1.24 14.83 -9.18
N LYS A 319 -1.70 13.66 -8.72
CA LYS A 319 -2.95 13.54 -7.94
C LYS A 319 -2.74 14.09 -6.52
N LEU A 320 -1.61 13.74 -5.90
CA LEU A 320 -1.28 14.16 -4.53
C LEU A 320 -0.93 15.64 -4.43
N ALA A 321 -0.34 16.23 -5.48
CA ALA A 321 -0.02 17.65 -5.54
C ALA A 321 -1.25 18.57 -5.47
N ASN A 322 -2.46 18.06 -5.72
CA ASN A 322 -3.70 18.81 -5.56
C ASN A 322 -4.10 19.04 -4.09
N PHE A 323 -3.44 18.37 -3.14
CA PHE A 323 -3.72 18.46 -1.71
C PHE A 323 -2.45 18.91 -0.95
N PRO A 324 -1.92 20.11 -1.22
CA PRO A 324 -0.68 20.60 -0.62
C PRO A 324 -0.80 20.87 0.89
N GLU A 325 -2.02 20.91 1.43
CA GLU A 325 -2.30 20.98 2.87
C GLU A 325 -1.99 19.69 3.63
N CYS A 326 -1.97 18.54 2.94
CA CYS A 326 -1.68 17.26 3.56
C CYS A 326 -0.16 17.07 3.70
N GLU A 327 0.32 17.02 4.95
CA GLU A 327 1.74 16.87 5.26
C GLU A 327 2.20 15.40 5.15
N VAL A 328 1.28 14.45 5.29
CA VAL A 328 1.50 13.01 5.12
C VAL A 328 0.24 12.34 4.58
N PHE A 329 0.43 11.31 3.76
CA PHE A 329 -0.67 10.48 3.25
C PHE A 329 -0.57 9.06 3.80
N VAL A 330 -1.69 8.49 4.23
CA VAL A 330 -1.82 7.07 4.61
C VAL A 330 -2.50 6.34 3.45
N TYR A 331 -1.80 5.41 2.81
CA TYR A 331 -2.33 4.68 1.66
C TYR A 331 -2.93 3.34 2.05
N VAL A 332 -4.27 3.29 2.01
CA VAL A 332 -5.05 2.08 2.26
C VAL A 332 -5.19 1.32 0.94
N SER A 333 -4.34 0.32 0.74
CA SER A 333 -4.38 -0.62 -0.40
C SER A 333 -3.94 -2.02 0.03
N CYS A 334 -3.99 -2.99 -0.89
CA CYS A 334 -3.57 -4.35 -0.60
C CYS A 334 -2.07 -4.45 -0.22
N ALA A 335 -1.69 -5.53 0.48
CA ALA A 335 -0.34 -5.72 1.00
C ALA A 335 0.77 -5.65 -0.07
N GLN A 336 0.50 -6.09 -1.30
CA GLN A 336 1.48 -6.05 -2.40
C GLN A 336 1.68 -4.66 -3.01
N THR A 337 0.79 -3.70 -2.76
CA THR A 337 0.88 -2.35 -3.34
C THR A 337 0.94 -1.24 -2.30
N ALA A 338 0.79 -1.58 -1.02
CA ALA A 338 0.80 -0.65 0.09
C ALA A 338 2.12 0.15 0.16
N LEU A 339 3.22 -0.48 -0.23
CA LEU A 339 4.54 0.14 -0.19
C LEU A 339 4.77 1.07 -1.40
N LEU A 340 4.27 2.31 -1.27
CA LEU A 340 4.56 3.37 -2.22
C LEU A 340 5.71 4.24 -1.69
N ASP A 341 6.78 4.30 -2.47
CA ASP A 341 7.93 5.14 -2.16
C ASP A 341 8.52 5.70 -3.46
N SER A 342 8.21 6.95 -3.75
CA SER A 342 8.82 7.71 -4.84
C SER A 342 9.42 9.00 -4.30
N LYS A 343 10.51 9.43 -4.92
CA LYS A 343 11.10 10.76 -4.69
C LYS A 343 10.24 11.89 -5.28
N ASP A 344 9.31 11.56 -6.17
CA ASP A 344 8.44 12.53 -6.85
C ASP A 344 7.25 12.97 -5.99
N PHE A 345 6.99 12.28 -4.87
CA PHE A 345 5.92 12.67 -3.95
C PHE A 345 6.37 13.84 -3.08
N LEU A 346 5.63 14.95 -3.15
CA LEU A 346 5.88 16.15 -2.34
C LEU A 346 5.66 15.90 -0.84
N ALA A 347 4.71 15.02 -0.52
CA ALA A 347 4.44 14.55 0.82
C ALA A 347 4.67 13.03 0.92
N PRO A 348 5.16 12.54 2.07
CA PRO A 348 5.39 11.12 2.31
C PRO A 348 4.09 10.31 2.24
N VAL A 349 4.19 9.09 1.70
CA VAL A 349 3.10 8.10 1.68
C VAL A 349 3.47 6.92 2.58
N ILE A 350 2.72 6.77 3.66
CA ILE A 350 2.90 5.72 4.68
C ILE A 350 1.82 4.65 4.60
N THR A 351 2.09 3.47 5.16
CA THR A 351 1.13 2.37 5.25
C THR A 351 0.23 2.53 6.48
N PRO A 352 -0.91 1.81 6.56
CA PRO A 352 -1.74 1.82 7.77
C PRO A 352 -0.99 1.35 9.03
N PHE A 353 -0.10 0.36 8.91
CA PHE A 353 0.77 -0.08 10.01
C PHE A 353 1.68 1.03 10.52
N GLU A 354 2.32 1.74 9.60
CA GLU A 354 3.20 2.87 9.91
C GLU A 354 2.42 4.03 10.54
N ALA A 355 1.19 4.28 10.10
CA ALA A 355 0.30 5.26 10.70
C ALA A 355 -0.06 4.87 12.14
N MET A 356 -0.35 3.59 12.41
CA MET A 356 -0.58 3.12 13.77
C MET A 356 0.66 3.31 14.65
N LEU A 357 1.85 3.04 14.12
CA LEU A 357 3.10 3.26 14.85
C LEU A 357 3.38 4.76 15.09
N ALA A 358 3.01 5.63 14.14
CA ALA A 358 3.22 7.07 14.24
C ALA A 358 2.26 7.75 15.21
N PHE A 359 0.98 7.34 15.22
CA PHE A 359 -0.07 8.07 15.93
C PHE A 359 -0.50 7.42 17.25
N THR A 360 -0.02 6.21 17.57
CA THR A 360 -0.25 5.59 18.89
C THR A 360 0.82 6.06 19.89
N LYS A 361 0.40 6.65 21.01
CA LYS A 361 1.30 7.07 22.08
C LYS A 361 2.09 5.88 22.66
N GLY A 362 3.37 6.07 22.93
CA GLY A 362 4.24 5.08 23.58
C GLY A 362 4.63 3.86 22.74
N ARG A 363 4.13 3.72 21.51
CA ARG A 363 4.46 2.56 20.65
C ARG A 363 5.82 2.76 19.97
N GLN A 364 6.73 1.82 20.19
CA GLN A 364 8.05 1.80 19.57
C GLN A 364 8.13 0.76 18.46
N TRP A 365 9.01 1.00 17.48
CA TRP A 365 9.23 0.07 16.38
C TRP A 365 9.97 -1.17 16.93
N THR A 366 9.31 -2.33 16.96
CA THR A 366 9.86 -3.59 17.50
C THR A 366 10.68 -4.40 16.48
N GLY A 367 10.59 -4.04 15.20
CA GLY A 367 11.22 -4.73 14.08
C GLY A 367 10.17 -5.34 13.16
N GLU A 368 8.99 -5.64 13.70
CA GLU A 368 7.88 -6.20 12.95
C GLU A 368 7.34 -5.21 11.91
N TYR A 369 6.95 -5.73 10.75
CA TYR A 369 6.37 -4.95 9.67
C TYR A 369 5.18 -5.68 9.06
N LEU A 370 3.98 -5.17 9.34
CA LEU A 370 2.72 -5.78 8.93
C LEU A 370 2.09 -5.00 7.77
N LEU A 371 1.62 -5.72 6.75
CA LEU A 371 1.04 -5.12 5.55
C LEU A 371 -0.38 -5.58 5.25
N ASP A 372 -0.83 -6.72 5.80
CA ASP A 372 -2.19 -7.22 5.60
C ASP A 372 -3.19 -6.57 6.57
N PHE A 373 -4.36 -6.18 6.08
CA PHE A 373 -5.39 -5.53 6.89
C PHE A 373 -5.89 -6.43 8.01
N GLN A 374 -6.05 -7.73 7.77
CA GLN A 374 -6.57 -8.64 8.80
C GLN A 374 -5.60 -8.73 9.99
N ASP A 375 -4.29 -8.84 9.71
CA ASP A 375 -3.24 -8.82 10.72
C ASP A 375 -3.29 -7.53 11.55
N LEU A 376 -3.46 -6.38 10.88
CA LEU A 376 -3.53 -5.08 11.54
C LEU A 376 -4.74 -4.96 12.46
N ILE A 377 -5.94 -5.35 11.98
CA ILE A 377 -7.19 -5.32 12.75
C ILE A 377 -7.05 -6.16 14.02
N SER A 378 -6.55 -7.39 13.90
CA SER A 378 -6.33 -8.27 15.04
C SER A 378 -5.34 -7.66 16.03
N SER A 379 -4.24 -7.07 15.55
CA SER A 379 -3.24 -6.43 16.42
C SER A 379 -3.81 -5.26 17.22
N THR A 380 -4.74 -4.49 16.66
CA THR A 380 -5.39 -3.36 17.34
C THR A 380 -6.37 -3.79 18.42
N GLN A 381 -7.16 -4.85 18.18
CA GLN A 381 -8.13 -5.34 19.17
C GLN A 381 -7.45 -5.78 20.48
N LEU A 382 -6.19 -6.22 20.39
CA LEU A 382 -5.37 -6.61 21.54
C LEU A 382 -4.69 -5.42 22.23
N ALA A 383 -4.49 -4.31 21.53
CA ALA A 383 -4.02 -3.06 22.12
C ALA A 383 -5.15 -2.24 22.78
N VAL A 384 -6.40 -2.46 22.36
CA VAL A 384 -7.61 -1.76 22.83
C VAL A 384 -8.38 -2.58 23.88
N VAL A 385 -7.71 -3.45 24.66
CA VAL A 385 -8.34 -3.98 25.88
C VAL A 385 -8.70 -2.77 26.75
N PRO A 386 -9.99 -2.52 27.06
CA PRO A 386 -10.37 -1.40 27.89
C PRO A 386 -9.74 -1.65 29.25
N LYS A 387 -8.85 -0.76 29.67
CA LYS A 387 -8.46 -0.68 31.09
C LYS A 387 -9.73 -0.42 31.88
N GLN A 388 -10.39 -1.48 32.35
CA GLN A 388 -11.42 -1.38 33.36
C GLN A 388 -10.77 -0.79 34.61
N GLY A 389 -11.17 0.43 34.96
CA GLY A 389 -10.94 1.02 36.27
C GLY A 389 -9.52 1.46 36.54
N ASN A 390 -9.16 2.65 36.06
CA ASN A 390 -8.71 3.75 36.92
C ASN A 390 -8.44 4.96 36.03
N GLU A 391 -9.09 6.08 36.37
CA GLU A 391 -8.71 7.43 36.00
C GLU A 391 -7.30 7.69 36.54
N LEU A 392 -6.28 7.27 35.80
CA LEU A 392 -4.93 7.77 35.94
C LEU A 392 -4.79 8.83 34.86
N GLU A 393 -4.66 10.08 35.31
CA GLU A 393 -4.24 11.22 34.50
C GLU A 393 -3.14 10.74 33.53
N GLU A 394 -3.45 10.70 32.23
CA GLU A 394 -2.43 10.46 31.22
C GLU A 394 -1.48 11.66 31.29
N GLU A 395 -0.36 11.52 32.02
CA GLU A 395 0.69 12.52 32.04
C GLU A 395 1.03 12.89 30.60
N GLU A 396 0.93 14.18 30.28
CA GLU A 396 1.30 14.75 28.97
C GLU A 396 2.81 14.54 28.76
N GLU A 397 3.20 13.35 28.33
CA GLU A 397 4.60 13.04 28.03
C GLU A 397 5.03 13.84 26.80
N ALA A 398 5.81 14.90 27.03
CA ALA A 398 6.46 15.65 25.97
C ALA A 398 7.38 14.73 25.17
N ARG A 399 7.11 14.56 23.88
CA ARG A 399 7.93 13.72 22.99
C ARG A 399 9.00 14.54 22.32
N PHE A 400 10.21 13.99 22.17
CA PHE A 400 11.26 14.65 21.38
C PHE A 400 11.07 14.37 19.89
N SER A 401 10.93 15.42 19.09
CA SER A 401 10.89 15.34 17.62
C SER A 401 12.32 15.31 17.07
N PHE A 402 12.68 14.20 16.43
CA PHE A 402 13.96 14.08 15.72
C PHE A 402 14.02 14.93 14.45
N ILE A 403 12.89 15.32 13.86
CA ILE A 403 12.83 16.11 12.64
C ILE A 403 12.94 17.62 12.94
N LYS A 404 12.22 18.09 13.96
CA LYS A 404 12.21 19.50 14.38
C LYS A 404 13.32 19.82 15.38
N GLY A 405 13.94 18.81 16.00
CA GLY A 405 15.06 18.97 16.93
C GLY A 405 14.66 19.57 18.28
N GLY A 406 13.49 19.22 18.81
CA GLY A 406 12.97 19.76 20.08
C GLY A 406 11.81 18.95 20.65
N TYR A 407 11.40 19.27 21.87
CA TYR A 407 10.22 18.66 22.50
C TYR A 407 8.93 19.21 21.89
N VAL A 408 7.99 18.31 21.60
CA VAL A 408 6.67 18.59 21.06
C VAL A 408 5.65 18.07 22.06
N GLU A 409 4.71 18.93 22.44
CA GLU A 409 3.53 18.55 23.21
C GLU A 409 2.42 18.15 22.23
N ASP A 410 1.94 16.92 22.34
CA ASP A 410 0.77 16.48 21.57
C ASP A 410 -0.48 17.05 22.25
N THR A 411 -0.86 18.28 21.90
CA THR A 411 -2.03 18.94 22.49
C THR A 411 -3.29 18.13 22.18
N ALA A 412 -3.97 17.64 23.21
CA ALA A 412 -5.26 16.99 23.08
C ALA A 412 -6.27 17.89 22.33
N PRO A 413 -7.21 17.33 21.55
CA PRO A 413 -8.24 18.12 20.90
C PRO A 413 -9.07 18.85 21.96
N TYR A 414 -9.05 20.19 21.91
CA TYR A 414 -10.04 21.01 22.61
C TYR A 414 -11.43 20.57 22.14
N GLN A 415 -12.23 20.02 23.05
CA GLN A 415 -13.67 19.91 22.84
C GLN A 415 -14.20 21.34 22.68
N GLU A 416 -14.73 21.67 21.51
CA GLU A 416 -15.61 22.82 21.34
C GLU A 416 -16.88 22.56 22.16
N ASN A 417 -16.82 22.83 23.46
CA ASN A 417 -18.02 23.08 24.22
C ASN A 417 -18.61 24.37 23.67
N GLY A 418 -19.84 24.27 23.16
CA GLY A 418 -20.59 25.34 22.53
C GLY A 418 -20.97 26.46 23.49
N GLU A 419 -19.99 27.25 23.89
CA GLU A 419 -20.21 28.62 24.37
C GLU A 419 -19.68 29.58 23.32
N VAL A 420 -20.62 30.32 22.75
CA VAL A 420 -20.38 31.42 21.83
C VAL A 420 -19.58 32.48 22.59
N ASP A 421 -18.27 32.49 22.41
CA ASP A 421 -17.48 33.68 22.72
C ASP A 421 -16.44 33.99 21.65
N ASP A 422 -16.32 35.28 21.42
CA ASP A 422 -15.86 36.06 20.28
C ASP A 422 -14.83 35.43 19.30
N SER A 423 -15.28 35.20 18.06
CA SER A 423 -14.47 34.77 16.90
C SER A 423 -13.22 35.62 16.63
N THR A 424 -13.18 36.86 17.13
CA THR A 424 -12.02 37.75 17.00
C THR A 424 -10.87 37.36 17.95
N SER A 425 -11.17 36.81 19.13
CA SER A 425 -10.18 36.42 20.15
C SER A 425 -9.34 35.20 19.72
N ALA A 426 -9.96 34.23 19.05
CA ALA A 426 -9.26 33.05 18.53
C ALA A 426 -8.32 33.40 17.37
N LEU A 427 -8.74 34.31 16.48
CA LEU A 427 -7.92 34.84 15.39
C LEU A 427 -6.73 35.63 15.92
N VAL A 428 -6.94 36.49 16.91
CA VAL A 428 -5.86 37.28 17.54
C VAL A 428 -4.82 36.37 18.20
N LYS A 429 -5.27 35.35 18.96
CA LYS A 429 -4.37 34.36 19.58
C LYS A 429 -3.61 33.52 18.54
N ALA A 430 -4.24 33.15 17.43
CA ALA A 430 -3.58 32.45 16.33
C ALA A 430 -2.52 33.33 15.64
N THR A 431 -2.83 34.61 15.42
CA THR A 431 -1.88 35.58 14.83
C THR A 431 -0.70 35.93 15.73
N GLU A 432 -0.90 36.03 17.06
CA GLU A 432 0.20 36.23 18.01
C GLU A 432 1.16 35.03 18.02
N LYS A 433 0.61 33.80 18.00
CA LYS A 433 1.41 32.58 18.01
C LYS A 433 2.18 32.36 16.70
N ALA A 434 1.60 32.80 15.57
CA ALA A 434 2.28 32.81 14.27
C ALA A 434 3.40 33.87 14.19
N MET A 435 3.29 34.98 14.92
CA MET A 435 4.32 36.03 14.94
C MET A 435 5.59 35.63 15.73
N THR A 436 5.50 34.66 16.64
CA THR A 436 6.66 34.20 17.45
C THR A 436 7.61 33.23 16.73
N LEU A 437 7.24 32.66 15.58
CA LEU A 437 8.09 31.71 14.83
C LEU A 437 8.61 32.33 13.52
N LYS A 438 9.44 33.38 13.62
CA LYS A 438 10.23 33.88 12.49
C LYS A 438 11.64 33.26 12.53
N SER A 439 11.78 32.12 11.87
CA SER A 439 13.08 31.65 11.37
C SER A 439 13.36 32.32 10.02
N GLN A 440 14.50 33.00 9.89
CA GLN A 440 14.99 33.57 8.65
C GLN A 440 15.54 32.47 7.73
N ASP A 441 15.39 32.68 6.42
CA ASP A 441 15.87 31.87 5.30
C ASP A 441 15.15 30.54 4.99
N THR A 442 14.27 30.61 3.98
CA THR A 442 14.13 29.58 2.91
C THR A 442 13.19 30.11 1.82
N ASP A 443 13.77 30.52 0.69
CA ASP A 443 13.10 31.20 -0.44
C ASP A 443 12.29 30.28 -1.38
N ALA A 444 11.63 29.22 -0.85
CA ALA A 444 10.87 28.29 -1.70
C ALA A 444 9.67 27.60 -1.02
N VAL A 445 8.98 28.25 -0.08
CA VAL A 445 7.79 27.67 0.57
C VAL A 445 6.56 28.56 0.38
N LEU A 446 5.52 28.00 -0.24
CA LEU A 446 4.18 28.60 -0.42
C LEU A 446 3.41 28.84 0.91
N TYR A 447 4.04 28.56 2.06
CA TYR A 447 3.45 28.58 3.39
C TYR A 447 4.52 28.86 4.47
N LYS A 448 4.24 29.77 5.43
CA LYS A 448 5.19 30.21 6.49
C LYS A 448 4.72 29.89 7.92
N GLY A 449 3.93 28.83 8.13
CA GLY A 449 3.44 28.40 9.45
C GLY A 449 3.39 26.88 9.62
N SER A 450 2.74 26.38 10.66
CA SER A 450 2.34 24.97 10.80
C SER A 450 0.83 24.96 10.98
N ALA A 451 0.09 24.73 9.89
CA ALA A 451 -1.37 24.80 9.90
C ALA A 451 -1.91 23.63 10.71
N LYS A 452 -2.89 23.89 11.56
CA LYS A 452 -3.61 22.86 12.31
C LYS A 452 -4.83 22.34 11.56
N SER A 453 -5.32 23.09 10.57
CA SER A 453 -6.46 22.69 9.74
C SER A 453 -6.30 23.16 8.29
N GLY A 454 -7.07 22.56 7.37
CA GLY A 454 -7.09 22.99 5.97
C GLY A 454 -7.61 24.43 5.79
N SER A 455 -8.52 24.87 6.66
CA SER A 455 -9.01 26.26 6.65
C SER A 455 -7.91 27.26 7.01
N GLU A 456 -7.11 26.96 8.02
CA GLU A 456 -5.96 27.78 8.42
C GLU A 456 -4.88 27.77 7.33
N TYR A 457 -4.62 26.61 6.72
CA TYR A 457 -3.73 26.50 5.57
C TYR A 457 -4.17 27.38 4.41
N PHE A 458 -5.46 27.37 4.08
CA PHE A 458 -6.04 28.20 3.03
C PHE A 458 -5.93 29.70 3.35
N SER A 459 -6.12 30.08 4.60
CA SER A 459 -5.99 31.48 5.03
C SER A 459 -4.55 31.97 5.02
N ALA A 460 -3.57 31.10 5.28
CA ALA A 460 -2.17 31.50 5.38
C ALA A 460 -1.32 31.20 4.12
N ARG A 461 -1.91 30.68 3.04
CA ARG A 461 -1.23 30.53 1.74
C ARG A 461 -1.03 31.88 1.05
N SER A 462 0.09 32.03 0.35
CA SER A 462 0.46 33.27 -0.35
C SER A 462 -0.48 33.63 -1.51
N TYR A 463 -1.08 32.63 -2.16
CA TYR A 463 -2.03 32.82 -3.25
C TYR A 463 -3.40 32.25 -2.88
N GLN A 464 -4.34 33.12 -2.53
CA GLN A 464 -5.69 32.74 -2.12
C GLN A 464 -6.68 32.55 -3.30
N GLY A 465 -6.22 32.66 -4.55
CA GLY A 465 -7.05 32.68 -5.74
C GLY A 465 -7.23 34.10 -6.27
N LEU A 466 -8.25 34.31 -7.09
CA LEU A 466 -8.70 35.65 -7.48
C LEU A 466 -9.41 36.29 -6.28
N ASN A 467 -8.66 36.94 -5.40
CA ASN A 467 -9.26 37.74 -4.34
C ASN A 467 -10.10 38.87 -4.96
N PRO A 468 -11.38 39.05 -4.57
CA PRO A 468 -12.16 40.24 -4.91
C PRO A 468 -11.63 41.48 -4.16
N ASP A 469 -10.94 41.26 -3.03
CA ASP A 469 -10.18 42.27 -2.33
C ASP A 469 -8.87 42.53 -3.06
N TYR A 470 -9.00 43.21 -4.20
CA TYR A 470 -7.92 43.95 -4.81
C TYR A 470 -7.57 45.08 -3.82
N GLU A 471 -6.75 44.78 -2.82
CA GLU A 471 -6.02 45.82 -2.09
C GLU A 471 -5.07 46.46 -3.09
N ASN A 472 -5.64 47.41 -3.82
CA ASN A 472 -5.07 48.22 -4.87
C ASN A 472 -3.60 48.54 -4.54
N PRO A 473 -2.60 47.79 -5.06
CA PRO A 473 -1.27 48.32 -5.06
C PRO A 473 -1.38 49.41 -6.11
N LEU A 474 -1.49 50.67 -5.65
CA LEU A 474 -1.38 51.86 -6.52
C LEU A 474 -0.45 51.50 -7.66
N PRO A 475 -0.90 51.56 -8.93
CA PRO A 475 -0.15 51.00 -10.04
C PRO A 475 1.28 51.50 -9.93
N GLN A 476 2.22 50.60 -9.66
CA GLN A 476 3.62 50.98 -9.57
C GLN A 476 3.95 51.66 -10.91
N SER A 477 4.57 52.83 -10.83
CA SER A 477 4.97 53.59 -12.01
C SER A 477 5.65 52.64 -12.98
N TYR A 478 5.06 52.46 -14.17
CA TYR A 478 5.67 51.63 -15.20
C TYR A 478 7.06 52.20 -15.48
N VAL A 479 8.08 51.36 -15.36
CA VAL A 479 9.42 51.75 -15.80
C VAL A 479 9.45 51.47 -17.29
N VAL A 480 9.53 52.53 -18.09
CA VAL A 480 9.78 52.40 -19.53
C VAL A 480 11.10 51.65 -19.69
N GLY A 481 11.02 50.41 -20.16
CA GLY A 481 12.20 49.59 -20.46
C GLY A 481 13.11 50.33 -21.45
N ARG A 482 14.42 50.12 -21.35
CA ARG A 482 15.36 50.71 -22.32
C ARG A 482 15.05 50.15 -23.71
N LYS A 483 14.67 51.02 -24.64
CA LYS A 483 14.66 50.67 -26.07
C LYS A 483 16.10 50.55 -26.56
N GLY A 484 16.38 49.44 -27.22
CA GLY A 484 17.65 49.16 -27.87
C GLY A 484 17.53 47.89 -28.68
N ARG A 485 18.20 47.84 -29.84
CA ARG A 485 18.33 46.61 -30.61
C ARG A 485 19.02 45.55 -29.75
N ALA A 486 18.42 44.37 -29.61
CA ALA A 486 19.12 43.20 -29.11
C ALA A 486 20.38 42.98 -29.97
N SER A 487 21.56 42.81 -29.36
CA SER A 487 22.81 42.72 -30.11
C SER A 487 22.78 41.49 -31.01
N GLY A 488 22.56 41.69 -32.31
CA GLY A 488 22.48 40.59 -33.28
C GLY A 488 21.60 40.87 -34.50
N TYR A 489 20.65 41.80 -34.40
CA TYR A 489 19.77 42.16 -35.53
C TYR A 489 20.19 43.50 -36.13
N LYS A 490 20.93 43.46 -37.26
CA LYS A 490 21.46 44.67 -37.93
C LYS A 490 20.53 45.25 -39.00
N ASP A 491 19.53 44.52 -39.48
CA ASP A 491 18.91 44.81 -40.79
C ASP A 491 17.47 45.37 -40.76
N GLU A 492 16.88 45.64 -39.58
CA GLU A 492 15.53 46.25 -39.53
C GLU A 492 15.58 47.79 -39.50
N ILE A 493 15.34 48.43 -40.64
CA ILE A 493 15.23 49.89 -40.76
C ILE A 493 13.86 50.33 -40.21
N GLU A 494 13.83 51.07 -39.10
CA GLU A 494 12.59 51.69 -38.58
C GLU A 494 12.07 52.73 -39.59
N LYS A 495 10.83 52.58 -40.06
CA LYS A 495 10.08 53.70 -40.64
C LYS A 495 9.56 54.55 -39.47
N PRO A 496 9.71 55.89 -39.49
CA PRO A 496 9.14 56.74 -38.45
C PRO A 496 7.62 56.76 -38.59
N GLU A 497 6.92 56.19 -37.61
CA GLU A 497 5.49 56.42 -37.43
C GLU A 497 5.29 57.86 -36.96
N SER A 498 4.44 58.60 -37.67
CA SER A 498 3.99 59.94 -37.34
C SER A 498 3.12 59.92 -36.08
N ASP A 499 3.47 60.73 -35.09
CA ASP A 499 2.67 60.95 -33.88
C ASP A 499 1.23 61.41 -34.22
N PRO A 500 0.19 60.92 -33.52
CA PRO A 500 -1.13 61.50 -33.64
C PRO A 500 -1.20 62.81 -32.86
N VAL A 501 -1.74 63.83 -33.53
CA VAL A 501 -2.10 65.13 -32.95
C VAL A 501 -3.30 64.95 -32.01
N VAL A 502 -3.08 65.35 -30.75
CA VAL A 502 -4.00 65.75 -29.65
C VAL A 502 -5.29 64.96 -29.46
#